data_AF-A0A1B6KCX3-F1
#
_entry.id   AF-A0A1B6KCX3-F1
#
_cell.length_a   1.000
_cell.length_b   1.000
_cell.length_c   1.000
_cell.angle_alpha   90.00
_cell.angle_beta   90.00
_cell.angle_gamma   90.00
#
_symmetry.space_group_name_H-M   'P 1'
#
loop_
_entity.id
_entity.type
_entity.pdbx_description
1 polymer ?
#
loop_
_entity_poly.entity_id
_entity_poly.type
_entity_poly.pdbx_seq_one_letter_code
_entity_poly.pdbx_strand_id
1 'polypeptide(L)'
;LRSTQPHFVRCIIPNELKQPGMIDSHLVMHQLTCNGVLEGIRICRKGFPNRMVYPDFKQRYKILNAKGVTPTMSPEQAAKSILESITSLDPEQYRMGHTKVFFRAGVLGQMEELRDDRLGKIMGWMQSYIRGYISRREFKKLQEQRLALQVVQRNLRKYLSLRTWPWWKMWQKVKPLLNVQNVEEEMRKLEEKVAKA
;
A
#
# COMPACT_ATOMS: atom_id res chain seq x y z
N LEU A 1 -3.94 -34.05 -12.30
CA LEU A 1 -5.05 -33.94 -11.32
C LEU A 1 -4.64 -34.30 -9.90
N ARG A 2 -4.00 -35.44 -9.62
CA ARG A 2 -3.64 -35.87 -8.24
C ARG A 2 -2.42 -35.15 -7.62
N SER A 3 -1.62 -34.45 -8.41
CA SER A 3 -0.42 -33.71 -8.00
C SER A 3 -0.66 -32.21 -7.74
N THR A 4 -1.85 -31.72 -8.03
CA THR A 4 -2.25 -30.31 -7.95
C THR A 4 -3.34 -30.12 -6.88
N GLN A 5 -3.52 -28.91 -6.35
CA GLN A 5 -4.64 -28.60 -5.46
C GLN A 5 -5.93 -28.42 -6.28
N PRO A 6 -6.93 -29.32 -6.18
CA PRO A 6 -8.14 -29.20 -6.98
C PRO A 6 -9.10 -28.19 -6.33
N HIS A 7 -9.69 -27.35 -7.16
CA HIS A 7 -10.81 -26.48 -6.80
C HIS A 7 -12.03 -26.94 -7.57
N PHE A 8 -13.15 -27.15 -6.88
CA PHE A 8 -14.36 -27.71 -7.47
C PHE A 8 -15.46 -26.64 -7.50
N VAL A 9 -16.04 -26.44 -8.67
CA VAL A 9 -17.28 -25.68 -8.87
C VAL A 9 -18.31 -26.66 -9.44
N ARG A 10 -19.38 -26.91 -8.70
CA ARG A 10 -20.47 -27.81 -9.13
C ARG A 10 -21.64 -26.98 -9.64
N CYS A 11 -21.87 -27.03 -10.94
CA CYS A 11 -23.05 -26.41 -11.55
C CYS A 11 -24.29 -27.29 -11.33
N ILE A 12 -25.44 -26.67 -11.07
CA ILE A 12 -26.73 -27.34 -10.89
C ILE A 12 -27.69 -26.82 -11.96
N ILE A 13 -28.40 -27.74 -12.61
CA ILE A 13 -29.40 -27.39 -13.62
C ILE A 13 -30.72 -27.07 -12.90
N PRO A 14 -31.30 -25.87 -13.08
CA PRO A 14 -32.50 -25.47 -12.34
C PRO A 14 -33.79 -26.08 -12.89
N ASN A 15 -33.87 -26.36 -14.21
CA ASN A 15 -35.04 -26.98 -14.86
C ASN A 15 -34.64 -27.60 -16.20
N GLU A 16 -35.43 -28.55 -16.70
CA GLU A 16 -35.22 -29.19 -18.02
C GLU A 16 -35.80 -28.38 -19.19
N LEU A 17 -36.77 -27.50 -18.92
CA LEU A 17 -37.46 -26.67 -19.91
C LEU A 17 -36.61 -25.52 -20.47
N LYS A 18 -35.37 -25.36 -19.98
CA LYS A 18 -34.43 -24.28 -20.33
C LYS A 18 -35.01 -22.87 -20.12
N GLN A 19 -35.96 -22.73 -19.20
CA GLN A 19 -36.58 -21.44 -18.90
C GLN A 19 -35.76 -20.67 -17.86
N PRO A 20 -35.43 -19.39 -18.09
CA PRO A 20 -34.75 -18.58 -17.08
C PRO A 20 -35.70 -18.32 -15.90
N GLY A 21 -35.17 -18.34 -14.67
CA GLY A 21 -35.92 -18.01 -13.45
C GLY A 21 -36.84 -19.11 -12.92
N MET A 22 -37.07 -20.19 -13.67
CA MET A 22 -37.82 -21.35 -13.21
C MET A 22 -36.91 -22.34 -12.48
N ILE A 23 -37.34 -22.86 -11.32
CA ILE A 23 -36.60 -23.88 -10.55
C ILE A 23 -37.51 -25.06 -10.26
N ASP A 24 -37.07 -26.25 -10.64
CA ASP A 24 -37.67 -27.53 -10.25
C ASP A 24 -36.96 -28.07 -9.01
N SER A 25 -37.73 -28.17 -7.92
CA SER A 25 -37.23 -28.59 -6.61
C SER A 25 -36.84 -30.07 -6.58
N HIS A 26 -37.56 -30.95 -7.27
CA HIS A 26 -37.25 -32.39 -7.27
C HIS A 26 -35.96 -32.67 -8.04
N LEU A 27 -35.82 -32.01 -9.20
CA LEU A 27 -34.62 -32.10 -10.03
C LEU A 27 -33.37 -31.59 -9.29
N VAL A 28 -33.47 -30.44 -8.61
CA VAL A 28 -32.35 -29.88 -7.84
C VAL A 28 -32.02 -30.76 -6.64
N MET A 29 -33.03 -31.26 -5.91
CA MET A 29 -32.81 -32.14 -4.77
C MET A 29 -32.07 -33.43 -5.17
N HIS A 30 -32.52 -34.07 -6.26
CA HIS A 30 -31.86 -35.25 -6.80
C HIS A 30 -30.39 -34.98 -7.16
N GLN A 31 -30.11 -33.87 -7.85
CA GLN A 31 -28.73 -33.47 -8.18
C GLN A 31 -27.87 -33.22 -6.94
N LEU A 32 -28.38 -32.56 -5.90
CA LEU A 32 -27.62 -32.29 -4.68
C LEU A 32 -27.25 -33.57 -3.92
N THR A 33 -28.18 -34.54 -3.88
CA THR A 33 -27.97 -35.84 -3.25
C THR A 33 -26.98 -36.69 -4.05
N CYS A 34 -27.19 -36.84 -5.37
CA CYS A 34 -26.32 -37.67 -6.21
C CYS A 34 -24.89 -37.10 -6.33
N ASN A 35 -24.73 -35.77 -6.35
CA ASN A 35 -23.41 -35.14 -6.38
C ASN A 35 -22.70 -35.13 -5.01
N GLY A 36 -23.35 -35.63 -3.95
CA GLY A 36 -22.80 -35.67 -2.59
C GLY A 36 -22.51 -34.28 -2.00
N VAL A 37 -23.29 -33.26 -2.39
CA VAL A 37 -23.06 -31.88 -1.94
C VAL A 37 -23.29 -31.77 -0.44
N LEU A 38 -24.32 -32.43 0.10
CA LEU A 38 -24.64 -32.41 1.52
C LEU A 38 -23.55 -33.08 2.38
N GLU A 39 -23.03 -34.22 1.92
CA GLU A 39 -21.91 -34.92 2.55
C GLU A 39 -20.64 -34.07 2.51
N GLY A 40 -20.37 -33.42 1.38
CA GLY A 40 -19.25 -32.48 1.24
C GLY A 40 -19.32 -31.34 2.25
N ILE A 41 -20.49 -30.69 2.38
CA ILE A 41 -20.72 -29.65 3.37
C ILE A 41 -20.55 -30.20 4.79
N ARG A 42 -21.08 -31.39 5.08
CA ARG A 42 -20.96 -32.03 6.40
C ARG A 42 -19.50 -32.28 6.77
N ILE A 43 -18.67 -32.74 5.84
CA ILE A 43 -17.23 -32.94 6.04
C ILE A 43 -16.52 -31.59 6.27
N CYS A 44 -16.84 -30.55 5.49
CA CYS A 44 -16.26 -29.23 5.70
C CYS A 44 -16.64 -28.61 7.05
N ARG A 45 -17.85 -28.88 7.55
CA ARG A 45 -18.33 -28.38 8.86
C ARG A 45 -17.73 -29.13 10.04
N LYS A 46 -17.57 -30.45 9.94
CA LYS A 46 -16.98 -31.27 11.01
C LYS A 46 -15.45 -31.26 10.99
N GLY A 47 -14.85 -31.06 9.81
CA GLY A 47 -13.42 -31.05 9.60
C GLY A 47 -12.79 -29.67 9.69
N PHE A 48 -11.52 -29.62 9.26
CA PHE A 48 -10.71 -28.41 9.24
C PHE A 48 -10.27 -28.12 7.79
N PRO A 49 -11.10 -27.39 7.02
CA PRO A 49 -10.86 -27.20 5.59
C PRO A 49 -9.62 -26.35 5.28
N ASN A 50 -9.24 -25.46 6.20
CA ASN A 50 -8.10 -24.56 6.05
C ASN A 50 -6.87 -25.15 6.73
N ARG A 51 -5.71 -25.10 6.05
CA ARG A 51 -4.44 -25.62 6.57
C ARG A 51 -3.28 -24.72 6.18
N MET A 52 -2.34 -24.52 7.09
CA MET A 52 -1.13 -23.74 6.86
C MET A 52 0.10 -24.43 7.43
N VAL A 53 1.23 -24.27 6.76
CA VAL A 53 2.54 -24.77 7.21
C VAL A 53 3.08 -23.87 8.32
N TYR A 54 3.72 -24.45 9.33
CA TYR A 54 4.15 -23.68 10.51
C TYR A 54 5.09 -22.50 10.20
N PRO A 55 6.15 -22.65 9.37
CA PRO A 55 6.95 -21.53 8.88
C PRO A 55 6.13 -20.35 8.34
N ASP A 56 5.20 -20.63 7.42
CA ASP A 56 4.35 -19.60 6.80
C ASP A 56 3.43 -18.94 7.83
N PHE A 57 2.84 -19.75 8.73
CA PHE A 57 1.99 -19.27 9.80
C PHE A 57 2.76 -18.35 10.75
N LYS A 58 3.96 -18.75 11.19
CA LYS A 58 4.85 -17.93 12.03
C LYS A 58 5.16 -16.62 11.33
N GLN A 59 5.61 -16.65 10.08
CA GLN A 59 5.98 -15.43 9.36
C GLN A 59 4.79 -14.48 9.16
N ARG A 60 3.61 -15.02 8.83
CA ARG A 60 2.42 -14.24 8.53
C ARG A 60 1.79 -13.59 9.77
N TYR A 61 1.69 -14.35 10.87
CA TYR A 61 0.97 -13.93 12.08
C TYR A 61 1.85 -13.50 13.25
N LYS A 62 3.19 -13.49 13.11
CA LYS A 62 4.11 -12.97 14.12
C LYS A 62 3.73 -11.56 14.61
N ILE A 63 3.16 -10.74 13.74
CA ILE A 63 2.72 -9.37 14.09
C ILE A 63 1.63 -9.33 15.16
N LEU A 64 0.80 -10.39 15.28
CA LEU A 64 -0.26 -10.47 16.29
C LEU A 64 0.31 -10.59 17.70
N ASN A 65 1.43 -11.31 17.86
CA ASN A 65 2.12 -11.48 19.14
C ASN A 65 3.63 -11.28 19.00
N ALA A 66 4.03 -10.06 18.66
CA ALA A 66 5.45 -9.73 18.43
C ALA A 66 6.33 -9.87 19.70
N LYS A 67 5.74 -9.78 20.90
CA LYS A 67 6.46 -9.93 22.18
C LYS A 67 6.69 -11.38 22.58
N GLY A 68 5.72 -12.26 22.33
CA GLY A 68 5.82 -13.68 22.67
C GLY A 68 6.65 -14.51 21.69
N VAL A 69 6.76 -14.07 20.42
CA VAL A 69 7.43 -14.84 19.37
C VAL A 69 8.87 -14.36 19.15
N THR A 70 9.83 -15.12 19.69
CA THR A 70 11.26 -14.89 19.44
C THR A 70 11.71 -15.49 18.09
N PRO A 71 12.78 -14.96 17.46
CA PRO A 71 13.29 -15.49 16.19
C PRO A 71 13.73 -16.97 16.29
N THR A 72 14.36 -17.34 17.40
CA THR A 72 14.95 -18.66 17.67
C THR A 72 13.94 -19.74 18.05
N MET A 73 12.69 -19.37 18.36
CA MET A 73 11.63 -20.30 18.72
C MET A 73 11.24 -21.20 17.55
N SER A 74 10.94 -22.47 17.82
CA SER A 74 10.49 -23.41 16.79
C SER A 74 9.16 -22.93 16.16
N PRO A 75 8.94 -23.17 14.86
CA PRO A 75 7.72 -22.72 14.18
C PRO A 75 6.42 -23.22 14.82
N GLU A 76 6.42 -24.43 15.36
CA GLU A 76 5.28 -25.04 16.05
C GLU A 76 4.99 -24.33 17.38
N GLN A 77 6.02 -24.10 18.20
CA GLN A 77 5.86 -23.38 19.48
C GLN A 77 5.44 -21.93 19.25
N ALA A 78 5.98 -21.28 18.22
CA ALA A 78 5.58 -19.93 17.83
C ALA A 78 4.11 -19.89 17.40
N ALA A 79 3.66 -20.86 16.60
CA ALA A 79 2.27 -20.96 16.21
C ALA A 79 1.34 -21.16 17.42
N LYS A 80 1.73 -22.03 18.37
CA LYS A 80 0.99 -22.24 19.63
C LYS A 80 0.88 -20.93 20.44
N SER A 81 1.99 -20.23 20.65
CA SER A 81 2.01 -18.97 21.39
C SER A 81 1.18 -17.86 20.73
N ILE A 82 1.15 -17.81 19.38
CA ILE A 82 0.28 -16.87 18.66
C ILE A 82 -1.19 -17.23 18.88
N LEU A 83 -1.56 -18.50 18.74
CA LEU A 83 -2.95 -18.95 18.89
C LEU A 83 -3.46 -18.74 20.33
N GLU A 84 -2.65 -19.04 21.33
CA GLU A 84 -2.99 -18.83 22.75
C GLU A 84 -3.08 -17.34 23.12
N SER A 85 -2.37 -16.46 22.42
CA SER A 85 -2.45 -15.01 22.67
C SER A 85 -3.75 -14.38 22.20
N ILE A 86 -4.51 -15.05 21.32
CA ILE A 86 -5.77 -14.56 20.78
C ILE A 86 -6.89 -15.08 21.67
N THR A 87 -7.33 -14.26 22.63
CA THR A 87 -8.38 -14.61 23.62
C THR A 87 -9.72 -14.99 22.99
N SER A 88 -9.99 -14.54 21.77
CA SER A 88 -11.25 -14.83 21.05
C SER A 88 -11.28 -16.18 20.33
N LEU A 89 -10.16 -16.92 20.32
CA LEU A 89 -10.06 -18.19 19.59
C LEU A 89 -10.35 -19.38 20.52
N ASP A 90 -11.43 -20.10 20.26
CA ASP A 90 -11.75 -21.31 21.02
C ASP A 90 -10.84 -22.47 20.57
N PRO A 91 -10.23 -23.22 21.50
CA PRO A 91 -9.48 -24.44 21.19
C PRO A 91 -10.17 -25.43 20.25
N GLU A 92 -11.51 -25.49 20.17
CA GLU A 92 -12.20 -26.36 19.21
C GLU A 92 -12.08 -25.93 17.73
N GLN A 93 -11.72 -24.67 17.49
CA GLN A 93 -11.69 -24.04 16.18
C GLN A 93 -10.41 -24.33 15.40
N TYR A 94 -9.37 -24.85 16.07
CA TYR A 94 -8.11 -25.22 15.43
C TYR A 94 -7.57 -26.55 15.97
N ARG A 95 -6.67 -27.18 15.20
CA ARG A 95 -5.89 -28.35 15.62
C ARG A 95 -4.46 -28.21 15.14
N MET A 96 -3.52 -28.52 16.02
CA MET A 96 -2.08 -28.55 15.72
C MET A 96 -1.73 -29.95 15.20
N GLY A 97 -1.18 -30.04 13.99
CA GLY A 97 -0.60 -31.27 13.45
C GLY A 97 0.92 -31.27 13.57
N HIS A 98 1.61 -32.25 12.98
CA HIS A 98 3.08 -32.32 13.05
C HIS A 98 3.79 -31.25 12.24
N THR A 99 3.28 -30.91 11.05
CA THR A 99 3.93 -29.95 10.12
C THR A 99 3.06 -28.75 9.79
N LYS A 100 1.77 -28.85 10.08
CA LYS A 100 0.74 -27.90 9.67
C LYS A 100 -0.23 -27.66 10.81
N VAL A 101 -0.79 -26.46 10.84
CA VAL A 101 -1.94 -26.13 11.67
C VAL A 101 -3.20 -26.18 10.81
N PHE A 102 -4.30 -26.61 11.43
CA PHE A 102 -5.58 -26.83 10.80
C PHE A 102 -6.64 -25.93 11.44
N PHE A 103 -7.48 -25.29 10.63
CA PHE A 103 -8.50 -24.35 11.06
C PHE A 103 -9.87 -24.74 10.53
N ARG A 104 -10.90 -24.51 11.35
CA ARG A 104 -12.29 -24.53 10.88
C ARG A 104 -12.53 -23.37 9.90
N ALA A 105 -13.64 -23.46 9.16
CA ALA A 105 -14.05 -22.40 8.26
C ALA A 105 -14.27 -21.08 9.03
N GLY A 106 -13.92 -19.94 8.42
CA GLY A 106 -14.09 -18.60 9.01
C GLY A 106 -12.95 -18.14 9.92
N VAL A 107 -12.32 -19.05 10.67
CA VAL A 107 -11.27 -18.73 11.66
C VAL A 107 -10.08 -18.00 11.03
N LEU A 108 -9.61 -18.48 9.88
CA LEU A 108 -8.49 -17.85 9.17
C LEU A 108 -8.82 -16.42 8.71
N GLY A 109 -10.09 -16.17 8.36
CA GLY A 109 -10.56 -14.83 8.02
C GLY A 109 -10.48 -13.88 9.20
N GLN A 110 -10.95 -14.31 10.38
CA GLN A 110 -10.83 -13.53 11.62
C GLN A 110 -9.37 -13.22 11.96
N MET A 111 -8.46 -14.18 11.75
CA MET A 111 -7.02 -13.94 11.96
C MET A 111 -6.43 -12.93 10.97
N GLU A 112 -6.89 -12.92 9.72
CA GLU A 112 -6.49 -11.88 8.75
C GLU A 112 -7.04 -10.50 9.12
N GLU A 113 -8.28 -10.39 9.57
CA GLU A 113 -8.86 -9.12 10.02
C GLU A 113 -8.05 -8.52 11.20
N LEU A 114 -7.74 -9.33 12.22
CA LEU A 114 -6.90 -8.90 13.34
C LEU A 114 -5.49 -8.46 12.88
N ARG A 115 -4.96 -9.11 11.85
CA ARG A 115 -3.67 -8.79 11.27
C ARG A 115 -3.73 -7.47 10.50
N ASP A 116 -4.78 -7.26 9.72
CA ASP A 116 -5.01 -6.04 8.95
C ASP A 116 -5.20 -4.81 9.86
N ASP A 117 -5.87 -4.96 11.00
CA ASP A 117 -5.99 -3.89 12.00
C ASP A 117 -4.62 -3.46 12.56
N ARG A 118 -3.72 -4.42 12.81
CA ARG A 118 -2.37 -4.15 13.30
C ARG A 118 -1.49 -3.54 12.21
N LEU A 119 -1.54 -4.08 11.00
CA LEU A 119 -0.82 -3.55 9.84
C LEU A 119 -1.31 -2.15 9.49
N GLY A 120 -2.61 -1.89 9.58
CA GLY A 120 -3.22 -0.59 9.31
C GLY A 120 -2.62 0.52 10.16
N LYS A 121 -2.33 0.26 11.44
CA LYS A 121 -1.65 1.23 12.32
C LYS A 121 -0.22 1.54 11.86
N ILE A 122 0.54 0.51 11.52
CA ILE A 122 1.93 0.65 11.05
C ILE A 122 1.97 1.40 9.71
N MET A 123 1.10 1.00 8.79
CA MET A 123 0.95 1.65 7.48
C MET A 123 0.51 3.10 7.64
N GLY A 124 -0.38 3.40 8.58
CA GLY A 124 -0.79 4.77 8.91
C GLY A 124 0.38 5.64 9.36
N TRP A 125 1.26 5.13 10.21
CA TRP A 125 2.49 5.85 10.60
C TRP A 125 3.44 6.02 9.42
N MET A 126 3.71 4.97 8.65
CA MET A 126 4.58 5.07 7.48
C MET A 126 4.07 6.13 6.48
N GLN A 127 2.77 6.11 6.19
CA GLN A 127 2.12 7.08 5.33
C GLN A 127 2.19 8.51 5.89
N SER A 128 2.01 8.70 7.20
CA SER A 128 2.07 10.03 7.82
C SER A 128 3.49 10.62 7.75
N TYR A 129 4.54 9.81 7.95
CA TYR A 129 5.92 10.23 7.77
C TYR A 129 6.22 10.65 6.33
N ILE A 130 5.81 9.83 5.35
CA ILE A 130 6.02 10.12 3.93
C ILE A 130 5.29 11.40 3.52
N ARG A 131 4.00 11.53 3.86
CA ARG A 131 3.20 12.73 3.56
C ARG A 131 3.77 13.97 4.24
N GLY A 132 4.20 13.85 5.49
CA GLY A 132 4.84 14.95 6.22
C GLY A 132 6.14 15.40 5.58
N TYR A 133 6.98 14.46 5.10
CA TYR A 133 8.21 14.78 4.38
C TYR A 133 7.93 15.53 3.07
N ILE A 134 6.99 15.02 2.25
CA ILE A 134 6.61 15.64 0.98
C ILE A 134 6.09 17.06 1.21
N SER A 135 5.17 17.23 2.17
CA SER A 135 4.58 18.53 2.51
C SER A 135 5.64 19.56 2.96
N ARG A 136 6.58 19.18 3.83
CA ARG A 136 7.67 20.08 4.26
C ARG A 136 8.58 20.48 3.10
N ARG A 137 8.88 19.55 2.19
CA ARG A 137 9.71 19.81 1.00
C ARG A 137 9.02 20.80 0.06
N GLU A 138 7.73 20.64 -0.17
CA GLU A 138 6.93 21.57 -0.99
C GLU A 138 6.79 22.93 -0.32
N PHE A 139 6.54 22.96 0.99
CA PHE A 139 6.43 24.20 1.75
C PHE A 139 7.72 25.03 1.70
N LYS A 140 8.90 24.39 1.79
CA LYS A 140 10.19 25.09 1.64
C LYS A 140 10.30 25.79 0.28
N LYS A 141 9.88 25.12 -0.81
CA LYS A 141 9.86 25.73 -2.15
C LYS A 141 8.94 26.95 -2.20
N LEU A 142 7.75 26.87 -1.59
CA LEU A 142 6.81 27.98 -1.52
C LEU A 142 7.35 29.16 -0.69
N GLN A 143 8.09 28.89 0.38
CA GLN A 143 8.75 29.93 1.17
C GLN A 143 9.83 30.67 0.37
N GLU A 144 10.69 29.93 -0.34
CA GLU A 144 11.72 30.51 -1.23
C GLU A 144 11.07 31.34 -2.34
N GLN A 145 10.01 30.83 -2.98
CA GLN A 145 9.23 31.58 -3.97
C GLN A 145 8.61 32.85 -3.39
N ARG A 146 8.08 32.81 -2.16
CA ARG A 146 7.51 33.98 -1.49
C ARG A 146 8.56 35.07 -1.27
N LEU A 147 9.76 34.71 -0.81
CA LEU A 147 10.86 35.65 -0.62
C LEU A 147 11.32 36.26 -1.95
N ALA A 148 11.50 35.42 -2.98
CA ALA A 148 11.85 35.89 -4.33
C ALA A 148 10.79 36.84 -4.89
N LEU A 149 9.51 36.52 -4.70
CA LEU A 149 8.39 37.34 -5.13
C LEU A 149 8.42 38.74 -4.50
N GLN A 150 8.76 38.86 -3.21
CA GLN A 150 8.90 40.17 -2.55
C GLN A 150 10.00 41.03 -3.19
N VAL A 151 11.15 40.42 -3.52
CA VAL A 151 12.25 41.10 -4.21
C VAL A 151 11.81 41.56 -5.61
N VAL A 152 11.15 40.68 -6.37
CA VAL A 152 10.63 41.01 -7.71
C VAL A 152 9.60 42.14 -7.64
N GLN A 153 8.65 42.08 -6.71
CA GLN A 153 7.65 43.12 -6.50
C GLN A 153 8.28 44.47 -6.15
N ARG A 154 9.29 44.50 -5.25
CA ARG A 154 10.01 45.73 -4.91
C ARG A 154 10.71 46.33 -6.12
N ASN A 155 11.39 45.50 -6.91
CA ASN A 155 12.07 45.94 -8.13
C ASN A 155 11.10 46.47 -9.18
N LEU A 156 9.99 45.77 -9.42
CA LEU A 156 8.96 46.21 -10.37
C LEU A 156 8.35 47.56 -9.98
N ARG A 157 8.05 47.78 -8.68
CA ARG A 157 7.56 49.08 -8.20
C ARG A 157 8.58 50.19 -8.41
N LYS A 158 9.86 49.94 -8.13
CA LYS A 158 10.94 50.92 -8.40
C LYS A 158 11.08 51.19 -9.90
N TYR A 159 11.08 50.16 -10.74
CA TYR A 159 11.13 50.31 -12.19
C TYR A 159 9.96 51.15 -12.72
N LEU A 160 8.73 50.90 -12.25
CA LEU A 160 7.55 51.69 -12.60
C LEU A 160 7.73 53.18 -12.29
N SER A 161 8.33 53.52 -11.14
CA SER A 161 8.65 54.91 -10.79
C SER A 161 9.81 55.51 -11.61
N LEU A 162 10.84 54.72 -11.92
CA LEU A 162 12.03 55.19 -12.64
C LEU A 162 11.77 55.35 -14.14
N ARG A 163 10.90 54.52 -14.74
CA ARG A 163 10.63 54.53 -16.19
C ARG A 163 10.14 55.89 -16.70
N THR A 164 9.38 56.62 -15.89
CA THR A 164 8.87 57.96 -16.25
C THR A 164 9.85 59.09 -15.89
N TRP A 165 10.86 58.82 -15.06
CA TRP A 165 11.78 59.84 -14.56
C TRP A 165 12.80 60.29 -15.63
N PRO A 166 12.91 61.59 -15.96
CA PRO A 166 13.77 62.06 -17.06
C PRO A 166 15.26 61.71 -16.91
N TRP A 167 15.82 61.84 -15.71
CA TRP A 167 17.23 61.51 -15.43
C TRP A 167 17.54 60.04 -15.70
N TRP A 168 16.60 59.14 -15.38
CA TRP A 168 16.74 57.72 -15.67
C TRP A 168 16.71 57.43 -17.17
N LYS A 169 15.85 58.10 -17.94
CA LYS A 169 15.82 57.99 -19.41
C LYS A 169 17.12 58.48 -20.05
N MET A 170 17.68 59.59 -19.54
CA MET A 170 18.98 60.09 -20.00
C MET A 170 20.09 59.08 -19.71
N TRP A 171 20.15 58.56 -18.48
CA TRP A 171 21.12 57.54 -18.09
C TRP A 171 21.03 56.28 -18.94
N GLN A 172 19.83 55.80 -19.27
CA GLN A 172 19.63 54.65 -20.16
C GLN A 172 20.22 54.85 -21.57
N LYS A 173 20.23 56.08 -22.10
CA LYS A 173 20.84 56.40 -23.40
C LYS A 173 22.36 56.55 -23.31
N VAL A 174 22.87 57.08 -22.21
CA VAL A 174 24.31 57.33 -22.01
C VAL A 174 25.07 56.07 -21.60
N LYS A 175 24.46 55.21 -20.76
CA LYS A 175 25.12 54.01 -20.20
C LYS A 175 25.70 53.05 -21.26
N PRO A 176 25.03 52.74 -22.39
CA PRO A 176 25.60 51.87 -23.43
C PRO A 176 26.78 52.50 -24.18
N LEU A 177 26.89 53.83 -24.19
CA LEU A 177 27.99 54.56 -24.84
C LEU A 177 29.24 54.61 -23.95
N LEU A 178 29.08 54.39 -22.64
CA LEU A 178 30.17 54.20 -21.71
C LEU A 178 30.75 52.81 -21.92
N ASN A 179 31.83 52.74 -22.71
CA ASN A 179 32.56 51.53 -23.06
C ASN A 179 33.40 50.98 -21.88
N VAL A 180 32.77 50.88 -20.71
CA VAL A 180 33.32 50.30 -19.47
C VAL A 180 32.51 49.05 -19.15
N GLN A 181 32.42 48.14 -20.11
CA GLN A 181 32.11 46.75 -19.76
C GLN A 181 33.42 46.12 -19.26
N ASN A 182 33.38 45.39 -18.15
CA ASN A 182 34.50 44.54 -17.72
C ASN A 182 34.74 43.48 -18.80
N VAL A 183 35.56 43.82 -19.80
CA VAL A 183 35.92 42.94 -20.92
C VAL A 183 36.48 41.62 -20.39
N GLU A 184 37.21 41.67 -19.27
CA GLU A 184 37.73 40.49 -18.56
C GLU A 184 36.63 39.54 -18.08
N GLU A 185 35.50 40.05 -17.61
CA GLU A 185 34.43 39.21 -17.07
C GLU A 185 33.55 38.61 -18.17
N GLU A 186 33.44 39.28 -19.31
CA GLU A 186 32.85 38.73 -20.53
C GLU A 186 33.75 37.65 -21.15
N MET A 187 35.07 37.90 -21.25
CA MET A 187 36.05 36.90 -21.71
C MET A 187 36.06 35.65 -20.83
N ARG A 188 36.08 35.80 -19.50
CA ARG A 188 36.01 34.66 -18.57
C ARG A 188 34.73 33.85 -18.75
N LYS A 189 33.58 34.50 -18.96
CA LYS A 189 32.31 33.81 -19.22
C LYS A 189 32.30 33.10 -20.57
N LEU A 190 32.96 33.65 -21.59
CA LEU A 190 33.12 33.02 -22.90
C LEU A 190 34.03 31.79 -22.80
N GLU A 191 35.15 31.89 -22.08
CA GLU A 191 36.07 30.77 -21.82
C GLU A 191 35.37 29.63 -21.05
N GLU A 192 34.60 29.94 -20.00
CA GLU A 192 33.82 28.94 -19.27
C GLU A 192 32.74 28.26 -20.13
N LYS A 193 32.15 28.98 -21.08
CA LYS A 193 31.18 28.40 -22.02
C LYS A 193 31.84 27.49 -23.03
N VAL A 194 33.01 27.87 -23.56
CA VAL A 194 33.80 27.05 -24.48
C VAL A 194 34.31 25.80 -23.78
N ALA A 195 34.73 25.89 -22.51
CA ALA A 195 35.21 24.74 -21.75
C ALA A 195 34.10 23.74 -21.33
N LYS A 196 32.83 24.17 -21.33
CA LYS A 196 31.66 23.32 -21.01
C LYS A 196 30.99 22.70 -22.24
N ALA A 197 31.33 23.16 -23.45
CA ALA A 197 30.84 22.62 -24.72
C ALA A 197 31.73 21.44 -25.16
#